data_AF-A0A950FCA3-F1
#
_entry.id   AF-A0A950FCA3-F1
#
_cell.length_a   1.000
_cell.length_b   1.000
_cell.length_c   1.000
_cell.angle_alpha   90.00
_cell.angle_beta   90.00
_cell.angle_gamma   90.00
#
_symmetry.space_group_name_H-M   'P 1'
#
loop_
_entity.id
_entity.type
_entity.pdbx_description
1 polymer ?
#
loop_
_entity_poly.entity_id
_entity_poly.type
_entity_poly.pdbx_seq_one_letter_code
_entity_poly.pdbx_strand_id
1 'polypeptide(L)' 'MADGGLLRVATLDMKDAGGGELEGMGVTPDIVVARTAADIARGRDPQLRAAIEAASIK' A
#
# COMPACT_ATOMS: atom_id res chain seq x y z
N MET A 1 -23.08 14.20 15.34
CA MET A 1 -23.39 15.64 15.47
C MET A 1 -24.90 15.80 15.62
N ALA A 2 -25.39 16.94 16.11
CA ALA A 2 -26.82 17.14 16.40
C ALA A 2 -27.72 17.04 15.14
N ASP A 3 -27.12 17.13 13.96
CA ASP A 3 -27.71 16.96 12.62
C ASP A 3 -27.65 15.51 12.09
N GLY A 4 -27.15 14.55 12.86
CA GLY A 4 -26.92 13.17 12.40
C GLY A 4 -25.59 12.96 11.65
N GLY A 5 -24.77 14.00 11.52
CA GLY A 5 -23.44 13.89 10.91
C GLY A 5 -22.49 13.00 11.70
N LEU A 6 -21.69 12.20 11.00
CA LEU A 6 -20.64 11.36 11.56
C LEU A 6 -19.27 11.94 11.22
N LEU A 7 -18.50 12.29 12.24
CA LEU A 7 -17.09 12.64 12.08
C LEU A 7 -16.22 11.42 12.40
N ARG A 8 -15.29 11.09 11.51
CA ARG A 8 -14.24 10.11 11.78
C ARG A 8 -12.92 10.86 11.91
N VAL A 9 -12.26 10.66 13.04
CA VAL A 9 -10.91 11.17 13.32
C VAL A 9 -10.02 9.99 13.66
N ALA A 10 -8.74 10.09 13.31
CA ALA A 10 -7.74 9.16 13.80
C ALA A 10 -7.64 9.32 15.33
N THR A 11 -7.65 8.21 16.06
CA THR A 11 -7.54 8.17 17.53
C THR A 11 -6.29 7.43 17.99
N LEU A 12 -5.48 6.94 17.06
CA LEU A 12 -4.30 6.13 17.31
C LEU A 12 -3.15 6.69 16.50
N ASP A 13 -1.98 6.73 17.14
CA ASP A 13 -0.70 6.98 16.50
C ASP A 13 -0.03 5.63 16.25
N MET A 14 0.12 5.24 14.98
CA MET A 14 0.60 3.91 14.59
C MET A 14 2.02 3.97 14.04
N LYS A 15 2.87 3.09 14.57
CA LYS A 15 4.29 3.01 14.24
C LYS A 15 4.67 1.62 13.76
N ASP A 16 5.70 1.54 12.93
CA ASP A 16 6.31 0.26 12.58
C ASP A 16 7.11 -0.34 13.74
N ALA A 17 7.65 -1.55 13.55
CA ALA A 17 8.44 -2.23 14.57
C ALA A 17 9.77 -1.52 14.93
N GLY A 18 10.24 -0.62 14.07
CA GLY A 18 11.42 0.24 14.30
C GLY A 18 11.05 1.59 14.93
N GLY A 19 9.78 1.87 15.19
CA GLY A 19 9.28 3.13 15.72
C GLY A 19 9.09 4.23 14.66
N GLY A 20 9.16 3.89 13.37
CA GLY A 20 8.88 4.79 12.26
C GLY A 20 7.38 5.12 12.14
N GLU A 21 7.07 6.37 11.78
CA GLU A 21 5.69 6.84 11.58
C GLU A 21 5.08 6.23 10.32
N LEU A 22 3.88 5.65 10.44
CA LEU A 22 3.13 5.16 9.27
C LEU A 22 2.34 6.27 8.59
N GLU A 23 1.82 7.21 9.39
CA GLU A 23 1.00 8.32 8.92
C GLU A 23 1.87 9.38 8.21
N GLY A 24 1.35 9.96 7.12
CA GLY A 24 2.02 11.01 6.35
C GLY A 24 3.19 10.55 5.46
N MET A 25 3.82 9.41 5.76
CA MET A 25 4.98 8.89 5.03
C MET A 25 4.66 7.62 4.22
N GLY A 26 3.78 6.76 4.74
CA GLY A 26 3.55 5.43 4.18
C GLY A 26 4.75 4.48 4.39
N VAL A 27 4.74 3.34 3.70
CA VAL A 27 5.82 2.34 3.75
C VAL A 27 6.40 2.15 2.37
N THR A 28 7.72 2.29 2.26
CA THR A 28 8.44 2.01 1.01
C THR A 28 8.58 0.49 0.83
N PRO A 29 8.11 -0.09 -0.28
CA PRO A 29 8.27 -1.51 -0.54
C PRO A 29 9.71 -1.84 -0.93
N ASP A 30 10.16 -3.06 -0.62
CA ASP A 30 11.50 -3.54 -1.00
C ASP A 30 11.66 -3.65 -2.52
N ILE A 31 10.57 -3.96 -3.23
CA ILE A 31 10.52 -4.07 -4.69
C ILE A 31 9.43 -3.13 -5.21
N VAL A 32 9.85 -2.06 -5.88
CA VAL A 32 8.94 -1.11 -6.53
C VAL A 32 8.60 -1.61 -7.93
N VAL A 33 7.32 -1.93 -8.16
CA VAL A 33 6.81 -2.34 -9.47
C VAL A 33 5.63 -1.45 -9.83
N ALA A 34 5.82 -0.58 -10.81
CA ALA A 34 4.77 0.30 -11.30
C ALA A 34 3.76 -0.49 -12.15
N ARG A 35 2.47 -0.23 -11.93
CA ARG A 35 1.39 -0.69 -12.81
C ARG A 35 1.01 0.42 -13.76
N THR A 36 1.12 0.18 -15.07
CA THR A 36 0.81 1.20 -16.08
C THR A 36 -0.63 1.12 -16.57
N ALA A 37 -1.14 2.20 -17.19
CA ALA A 37 -2.44 2.17 -17.87
C ALA A 37 -2.49 1.12 -18.99
N ALA A 38 -1.37 0.89 -19.68
CA ALA A 38 -1.21 -0.13 -20.70
C ALA A 38 -1.32 -1.56 -20.14
N ASP A 39 -0.89 -1.78 -18.89
CA ASP A 39 -1.07 -3.06 -18.20
C ASP A 39 -2.53 -3.28 -17.84
N ILE A 40 -3.19 -2.24 -17.31
CA ILE A 40 -4.63 -2.28 -17.00
C ILE A 40 -5.44 -2.60 -18.26
N ALA A 41 -5.20 -1.90 -19.37
CA ALA A 41 -5.91 -2.09 -20.63
C ALA A 41 -5.73 -3.49 -21.23
N ARG A 42 -4.65 -4.20 -20.88
CA ARG A 42 -4.34 -5.55 -21.37
C ARG A 42 -4.57 -6.64 -20.33
N GLY A 43 -5.14 -6.32 -19.18
CA GLY A 43 -5.35 -7.28 -18.08
C GLY A 43 -4.05 -7.88 -17.54
N ARG A 44 -2.93 -7.16 -17.63
CA ARG A 44 -1.62 -7.58 -17.11
C ARG A 44 -1.44 -7.10 -15.68
N ASP A 45 -0.83 -7.94 -14.86
CA ASP A 45 -0.43 -7.60 -13.49
C ASP A 45 1.09 -7.77 -13.32
N PRO A 46 1.87 -6.69 -13.48
CA PRO A 46 3.32 -6.75 -13.32
C PRO A 46 3.72 -6.97 -11.85
N GLN A 47 2.90 -6.51 -10.89
CA GLN A 47 3.20 -6.64 -9.46
C GLN A 47 3.08 -8.10 -9.01
N LEU A 48 2.01 -8.78 -9.41
CA LEU A 48 1.82 -10.20 -9.12
C LEU A 48 2.90 -11.06 -9.78
N ARG A 49 3.25 -10.75 -11.03
CA ARG A 49 4.34 -11.46 -11.71
C ARG A 49 5.67 -11.30 -10.97
N ALA A 50 6.03 -10.08 -10.58
CA ALA A 50 7.24 -9.82 -9.82
C ALA A 50 7.24 -10.53 -8.46
N ALA A 51 6.09 -10.61 -7.79
CA ALA A 51 5.95 -11.35 -6.54
C ALA A 51 6.21 -12.86 -6.72
N ILE A 52 5.69 -13.47 -7.80
CA ILE A 52 5.95 -14.88 -8.13
C ILE A 52 7.44 -15.11 -8.40
N GLU A 53 8.08 -14.22 -9.18
CA GLU A 53 9.50 -14.31 -9.47
C GLU A 53 10.34 -14.19 -8.18
N ALA A 54 10.05 -13.21 -7.32
CA ALA A 54 10.75 -13.00 -6.05
C ALA A 54 10.58 -14.19 -5.07
N ALA A 55 9.38 -14.77 -4.99
CA ALA A 55 9.11 -15.91 -4.12
C ALA A 55 9.71 -17.24 -4.62
N SER A 56 10.07 -17.31 -5.91
CA SER A 56 10.59 -18.53 -6.54
C SER A 56 12.11 -18.66 -6.45
N ILE A 57 12.82 -17.59 -6.07
CA ILE A 57 14.27 -17.62 -5.83
C ILE A 57 14.50 -18.15 -4.42
N LYS A 58 15.22 -19.27 -4.32
CA LYS A 58 15.51 -20.00 -3.07
C LYS A 58 16.94 -19.78 -2.63
#